data_AF-A0A932U8H1-F1
#
_entry.id   AF-A0A932U8H1-F1
#
_cell.length_a   1.000
_cell.length_b   1.000
_cell.length_c   1.000
_cell.angle_alpha   90.00
_cell.angle_beta   90.00
_cell.angle_gamma   90.00
#
_symmetry.space_group_name_H-M   'P 1'
#
loop_
_entity.id
_entity.type
_entity.pdbx_description
1 polymer ?
#
loop_
_entity_poly.entity_id
_entity_poly.type
_entity_poly.pdbx_seq_one_letter_code
_entity_poly.pdbx_strand_id
1 'polypeptide(L)' 'AGTSILVIEHVMHAIMRLCDRIVVIHFGQQIAEGVPQEIASDKRVIEAYLGEEFLIAAD' A
#
# COMPACT_ATOMS: atom_id res chain seq x y z
N ALA A 1 -20.52 -18.81 -4.41
CA ALA A 1 -20.47 -17.49 -3.75
C ALA A 1 -19.00 -17.15 -3.53
N GLY A 2 -18.61 -15.87 -3.68
CA GLY A 2 -17.24 -15.40 -3.37
C GLY A 2 -17.17 -14.78 -1.99
N THR A 3 -15.98 -14.74 -1.41
CA THR A 3 -15.68 -14.10 -0.12
C THR A 3 -14.71 -12.95 -0.33
N SER A 4 -15.06 -11.76 0.14
CA SER A 4 -14.15 -10.62 0.20
C SER A 4 -13.46 -10.56 1.56
N ILE A 5 -12.18 -10.20 1.58
CA ILE A 5 -11.38 -10.08 2.80
C ILE A 5 -10.89 -8.64 2.92
N LEU A 6 -11.02 -8.06 4.12
CA LEU A 6 -10.38 -6.81 4.50
C LEU A 6 -9.24 -7.13 5.47
N VAL A 7 -8.04 -6.66 5.16
CA VAL A 7 -6.84 -6.88 5.98
C VAL A 7 -6.22 -5.53 6.33
N ILE A 8 -5.78 -5.41 7.59
CA ILE A 8 -4.97 -4.31 8.08
C ILE A 8 -3.70 -4.94 8.63
N GLU A 9 -2.55 -4.56 8.07
CA GLU A 9 -1.27 -5.09 8.52
C GLU A 9 -0.12 -4.10 8.23
N HIS A 10 0.94 -4.18 9.04
CA HIS A 10 2.14 -3.34 8.96
C HIS A 10 3.20 -3.87 8.00
N VAL A 11 3.16 -5.16 7.65
CA VAL A 11 4.11 -5.78 6.72
C VAL A 11 3.72 -5.43 5.28
N MET A 12 4.30 -4.37 4.74
CA MET A 12 3.91 -3.83 3.43
C MET A 12 4.14 -4.80 2.27
N HIS A 13 5.19 -5.61 2.31
CA HIS A 13 5.40 -6.66 1.31
C HIS A 13 4.25 -7.68 1.25
N ALA A 14 3.59 -7.98 2.38
CA ALA A 14 2.44 -8.88 2.39
C ALA A 14 1.20 -8.20 1.79
N ILE A 15 0.91 -6.96 2.21
CA ILE A 15 -0.21 -6.16 1.69
C ILE A 15 -0.11 -5.97 0.17
N MET A 16 1.08 -5.62 -0.34
CA MET A 16 1.28 -5.43 -1.78
C MET A 16 1.10 -6.70 -2.61
N ARG A 17 1.30 -7.89 -2.02
CA ARG A 17 1.16 -9.18 -2.72
C ARG A 17 -0.23 -9.80 -2.61
N LEU A 18 -0.95 -9.54 -1.51
CA LEU A 18 -2.21 -10.20 -1.18
C LEU A 18 -3.44 -9.38 -1.56
N CYS A 19 -3.34 -8.05 -1.60
CA CYS A 19 -4.49 -7.19 -1.80
C CYS A 19 -4.68 -6.82 -3.28
N ASP A 20 -5.91 -6.95 -3.78
CA ASP A 20 -6.29 -6.46 -5.11
C ASP A 20 -6.42 -4.92 -5.15
N ARG A 21 -6.78 -4.31 -4.00
CA ARG A 21 -6.94 -2.87 -3.80
C ARG A 21 -6.46 -2.48 -2.41
N ILE A 22 -5.80 -1.34 -2.31
CA ILE A 22 -5.26 -0.80 -1.06
C ILE A 22 -5.77 0.63 -0.86
N VAL A 23 -6.12 0.96 0.38
CA VAL A 23 -6.40 2.32 0.84
C VAL A 23 -5.36 2.68 1.88
N VAL A 24 -4.70 3.83 1.71
CA VAL A 24 -3.66 4.31 2.64
C VAL A 24 -4.18 5.52 3.40
N ILE A 25 -4.12 5.46 4.73
CA ILE A 25 -4.62 6.50 5.64
C ILE A 25 -3.46 7.01 6.50
N HIS A 26 -3.18 8.30 6.44
CA HIS A 26 -2.18 8.98 7.26
C HIS A 26 -2.84 10.08 8.11
N PHE A 27 -2.59 10.08 9.42
CA PHE A 27 -3.23 11.01 10.38
C PHE A 27 -4.77 11.13 10.22
N GLY A 28 -5.43 10.01 9.97
CA GLY A 28 -6.89 9.96 9.81
C GLY A 28 -7.41 10.51 8.48
N GLN A 29 -6.52 10.83 7.53
CA GLN A 29 -6.88 11.26 6.18
C GLN A 29 -6.47 10.19 5.17
N GLN A 30 -7.35 9.87 4.22
CA GLN A 30 -6.99 9.03 3.09
C GLN A 30 -6.02 9.80 2.20
N ILE A 31 -4.82 9.25 2.02
CA ILE A 31 -3.79 9.84 1.17
C ILE A 31 -3.73 9.16 -0.20
N ALA A 32 -4.06 7.88 -0.32
CA ALA A 32 -4.04 7.17 -1.60
C ALA A 32 -5.04 6.00 -1.61
N GLU A 33 -5.50 5.62 -2.80
CA GLU A 33 -6.29 4.42 -3.05
C GLU A 33 -5.99 3.92 -4.47
N GLY A 34 -5.78 2.61 -4.63
CA GLY A 34 -5.42 2.03 -5.92
C GLY A 34 -4.97 0.57 -5.83
N VAL A 35 -4.47 0.03 -6.94
CA VAL A 35 -3.81 -1.29 -6.97
C VAL A 35 -2.41 -1.19 -6.34
N PRO A 36 -1.79 -2.31 -5.91
CA PRO A 36 -0.48 -2.29 -5.26
C PRO A 36 0.60 -1.50 -6.00
N GLN A 37 0.66 -1.60 -7.33
CA GLN A 37 1.63 -0.90 -8.15
C GLN A 37 1.44 0.63 -8.12
N GLU A 38 0.18 1.10 -8.14
CA GLU A 38 -0.12 2.53 -8.03
C GLU A 38 0.27 3.05 -6.66
N ILE A 39 -0.08 2.32 -5.59
CA ILE A 39 0.26 2.69 -4.21
C ILE A 39 1.78 2.72 -3.98
N ALA A 40 2.50 1.73 -4.49
CA ALA A 40 3.96 1.66 -4.40
C ALA A 40 4.67 2.85 -5.07
N SER A 41 4.04 3.46 -6.08
CA SER A 41 4.57 4.61 -6.82
C SER A 41 4.11 5.97 -6.28
N ASP A 42 3.14 6.00 -5.36
CA ASP A 42 2.62 7.25 -4.81
C ASP A 42 3.62 7.86 -3.82
N LYS A 43 4.14 9.05 -4.16
CA LYS A 43 5.13 9.77 -3.34
C LYS A 43 4.67 9.97 -1.89
N ARG A 44 3.39 10.26 -1.66
CA ARG A 44 2.84 10.48 -0.33
C ARG A 44 2.87 9.20 0.49
N VAL A 45 2.67 8.05 -0.15
CA VAL A 45 2.74 6.73 0.48
C VAL A 45 4.17 6.35 0.77
N ILE A 46 5.09 6.60 -0.17
CA ILE A 46 6.52 6.36 0.02
C ILE A 46 7.04 7.15 1.22
N GLU A 47 6.76 8.46 1.25
CA GLU A 47 7.19 9.36 2.33
C GLU A 47 6.59 8.97 3.70
N ALA A 48 5.34 8.51 3.73
CA ALA A 48 4.64 8.22 4.98
C ALA A 48 4.77 6.77 5.49
N TYR A 49 5.04 5.78 4.62
CA TYR A 49 4.95 4.35 4.95
C TYR A 49 6.07 3.45 4.42
N LEU A 50 6.60 3.69 3.22
CA LEU A 50 7.52 2.73 2.57
C LEU A 50 9.00 3.10 2.71
N GLY A 51 9.32 4.39 2.74
CA GLY A 51 10.70 4.90 2.72
C GLY A 51 11.36 4.78 1.34
N GLU A 52 12.50 5.47 1.17
CA GLU A 52 13.23 5.50 -0.11
C GLU A 52 13.86 4.15 -0.48
N GLU A 53 14.15 3.30 0.50
CA GLU A 53 14.71 1.94 0.29
C GLU A 53 13.75 1.04 -0.50
N PHE A 54 12.45 1.29 -0.43
CA PHE A 54 11.45 0.53 -1.16
C PHE A 54 11.52 0.77 -2.68
N LEU A 55 11.98 1.95 -3.12
CA LEU A 55 12.17 2.26 -4.54
C LEU A 55 13.34 1.46 -5.13
N ILE A 56 14.40 1.26 -4.35
CA ILE A 56 15.63 0.57 -4.80
C ILE A 56 15.39 -0.93 -5.03
N ALA A 57 14.43 -1.53 -4.32
CA ALA A 57 14.11 -2.95 -4.43
C ALA A 57 13.10 -3.28 -5.55
N ALA A 58 12.51 -2.26 -6.19
CA ALA A 58 11.49 -2.41 -7.24
C ALA A 58 12.04 -2.23 -8.67
N ASP A 59 13.32 -1.89 -8.81
CA ASP A 59 14.10 -1.90 -10.06
C ASP A 59 14.69 -3.29 -10.36
#